data_AF-A0A7X7AFP6-F1
#
_entry.id   AF-A0A7X7AFP6-F1
#
_cell.length_a   1.000
_cell.length_b   1.000
_cell.length_c   1.000
_cell.angle_alpha   90.00
_cell.angle_beta   90.00
_cell.angle_gamma   90.00
#
_symmetry.space_group_name_H-M   'P 1'
#
loop_
_entity.id
_entity.type
_entity.pdbx_description
1 polymer ?
#
loop_
_entity_poly.entity_id
_entity_poly.type
_entity_poly.pdbx_seq_one_letter_code
_entity_poly.pdbx_strand_id
1 'polypeptide(L)'
;MIIKGSKGKQLGLGAGLLFFFLLTMLAGCQLPGFQPKTSESPPVLTKVEVHFTGNSEPLVGYIKDLDVAKDGTVYQGGSSIARLYDQNGNLIAVFNYARVEYIKIII
;
A
#
# COMPACT_ATOMS: atom_id res chain seq x y z
N MET A 1 -2.32 61.65 -58.17
CA MET A 1 -1.87 61.46 -56.78
C MET A 1 -3.01 61.83 -55.84
N ILE A 2 -3.72 60.84 -55.27
CA ILE A 2 -4.34 60.91 -53.93
C ILE A 2 -4.24 59.47 -53.37
N ILE A 3 -3.63 59.34 -52.20
CA ILE A 3 -3.21 58.10 -51.55
C ILE A 3 -4.40 57.53 -50.76
N LYS A 4 -4.69 56.23 -50.95
CA LYS A 4 -5.71 55.48 -50.21
C LYS A 4 -5.13 55.08 -48.84
N GLY A 5 -5.67 55.61 -47.75
CA GLY A 5 -5.31 55.23 -46.39
C GLY A 5 -5.79 53.82 -46.05
N SER A 6 -4.84 52.91 -45.78
CA SER A 6 -5.10 51.55 -45.29
C SER A 6 -5.11 51.57 -43.75
N LYS A 7 -6.26 51.25 -43.13
CA LYS A 7 -6.36 51.07 -41.67
C LYS A 7 -5.91 49.66 -41.31
N GLY A 8 -4.74 49.54 -40.71
CA GLY A 8 -4.19 48.28 -40.18
C GLY A 8 -5.01 47.76 -39.01
N LYS A 9 -5.51 46.52 -39.12
CA LYS A 9 -6.04 45.74 -38.00
C LYS A 9 -4.86 45.17 -37.21
N GLN A 10 -4.54 45.76 -36.06
CA GLN A 10 -3.70 45.11 -35.06
C GLN A 10 -4.55 44.10 -34.29
N LEU A 11 -4.66 42.88 -34.81
CA LEU A 11 -5.23 41.75 -34.11
C LEU A 11 -4.27 40.58 -34.29
N GLY A 12 -3.52 40.20 -33.26
CA GLY A 12 -2.71 38.99 -33.36
C GLY A 12 -1.68 38.72 -32.28
N LEU A 13 -1.18 39.71 -31.55
CA LEU A 13 -0.06 39.45 -30.61
C LEU A 13 -0.51 39.12 -29.17
N GLY A 14 -1.60 39.74 -28.68
CA GLY A 14 -2.06 39.55 -27.30
C GLY A 14 -2.78 38.22 -27.04
N ALA A 15 -3.50 37.70 -28.04
CA ALA A 15 -4.30 36.48 -27.89
C ALA A 15 -3.44 35.20 -27.80
N GLY A 16 -2.32 35.15 -28.52
CA GLY A 16 -1.41 34.01 -28.48
C GLY A 16 -0.68 33.86 -27.15
N LEU A 17 -0.29 34.98 -26.53
CA LEU A 17 0.41 34.99 -25.25
C LEU A 17 -0.48 34.53 -24.10
N LEU A 18 -1.75 34.94 -24.11
CA LEU A 18 -2.77 34.51 -23.15
C LEU A 18 -3.08 33.01 -23.26
N PHE A 19 -3.13 32.48 -24.49
CA PHE A 19 -3.36 31.05 -24.72
C PHE A 19 -2.18 30.20 -24.22
N PHE A 20 -0.94 30.67 -24.41
CA PHE A 20 0.25 29.97 -23.92
C PHE A 20 0.32 29.95 -22.38
N PHE A 21 -0.05 31.06 -21.73
CA PHE A 21 -0.15 31.12 -20.25
C PHE A 21 -1.21 30.15 -19.71
N LEU A 22 -2.36 30.04 -20.38
CA LEU A 22 -3.43 29.13 -19.98
C LEU A 22 -3.01 27.65 -20.05
N LEU A 23 -2.19 27.28 -21.03
CA LEU A 23 -1.67 25.91 -21.18
C LEU A 23 -0.67 25.53 -20.06
N THR A 24 0.15 26.48 -19.59
CA THR A 24 1.09 26.21 -18.49
C THR A 24 0.40 25.97 -17.15
N MET A 25 -0.78 26.55 -16.93
CA MET A 25 -1.58 26.35 -15.71
C MET A 25 -2.22 24.95 -15.64
N LEU A 26 -2.35 24.25 -16.78
CA LEU A 26 -2.90 22.89 -16.85
C LEU A 26 -1.84 21.79 -16.66
N ALA A 27 -0.54 22.12 -16.81
CA ALA A 27 0.57 21.15 -16.72
C ALA A 27 1.00 20.83 -15.27
N GLY A 28 0.42 21.48 -14.26
CA GLY A 28 0.74 21.31 -12.84
C GLY A 28 -0.08 20.26 -12.10
N CYS A 29 -0.98 19.54 -12.77
CA CYS A 29 -1.80 18.53 -12.12
C CYS A 29 -0.97 17.25 -11.88
N GLN A 30 -0.29 17.18 -10.74
CA GLN A 30 0.25 15.92 -10.23
C GLN A 30 -0.95 14.99 -9.98
N LEU A 31 -1.11 13.95 -10.81
CA LEU A 31 -2.11 12.89 -10.60
C LEU A 31 -1.86 12.27 -9.22
N PRO A 32 -2.73 12.50 -8.22
CA PRO A 32 -2.59 11.88 -6.92
C PRO A 32 -3.07 10.44 -7.06
N GLY A 33 -2.14 9.49 -7.18
CA GLY A 33 -2.52 8.07 -7.19
C GLY A 33 -1.55 7.13 -7.91
N PHE A 34 -0.61 7.64 -8.71
CA PHE A 34 0.42 6.80 -9.33
C PHE A 34 1.66 6.75 -8.44
N GLN A 35 1.50 6.21 -7.23
CA GLN A 35 2.66 5.64 -6.54
C GLN A 35 2.93 4.30 -7.23
N PRO A 36 4.11 4.09 -7.85
CA PRO A 36 4.48 2.74 -8.24
C PRO A 36 4.39 1.92 -6.96
N LYS A 37 3.60 0.83 -6.99
CA LYS A 37 3.59 -0.13 -5.88
C LYS A 37 5.04 -0.54 -5.68
N THR A 38 5.69 0.02 -4.65
CA THR A 38 6.97 -0.49 -4.18
C THR A 38 6.72 -1.98 -4.03
N SER A 39 7.47 -2.79 -4.77
CA SER A 39 7.41 -4.24 -4.65
C SER A 39 7.79 -4.55 -3.21
N GLU A 40 6.77 -4.64 -2.35
CA GLU A 40 6.94 -5.03 -0.96
C GLU A 40 7.66 -6.37 -1.01
N SER A 41 8.79 -6.46 -0.31
CA SER A 41 9.52 -7.71 -0.19
C SER A 41 8.53 -8.81 0.19
N PRO A 42 8.61 -10.02 -0.39
CA PRO A 42 7.73 -11.10 -0.01
C PRO A 42 7.71 -11.21 1.52
N PRO A 43 6.53 -11.18 2.15
CA PRO A 43 6.43 -11.12 3.60
C PRO A 43 7.11 -12.36 4.19
N VAL A 44 7.88 -12.15 5.26
CA VAL A 44 8.58 -13.26 5.92
C VAL A 44 7.53 -14.12 6.61
N LEU A 45 7.38 -15.35 6.11
CA LEU A 45 6.46 -16.34 6.65
C LEU A 45 7.18 -17.23 7.66
N THR A 46 6.71 -17.25 8.90
CA THR A 46 7.23 -18.11 9.96
C THR A 46 6.28 -19.29 10.16
N LYS A 47 6.80 -20.52 10.04
CA LYS A 47 6.02 -21.73 10.29
C LYS A 47 5.80 -21.92 11.79
N VAL A 48 4.57 -22.20 12.19
CA VAL A 48 4.15 -22.25 13.59
C VAL A 48 3.12 -23.34 13.87
N GLU A 49 3.08 -23.76 15.14
CA GLU A 49 1.96 -24.45 15.78
C GLU A 49 1.22 -23.43 16.67
N VAL A 50 -0.07 -23.23 16.43
CA VAL A 50 -0.94 -22.35 17.21
C VAL A 50 -1.79 -23.20 18.15
N HIS A 51 -1.61 -23.01 19.46
CA HIS A 51 -2.36 -23.72 20.49
C HIS A 51 -3.45 -22.82 21.06
N PHE A 52 -4.70 -23.30 21.02
CA PHE A 52 -5.85 -22.58 21.55
C PHE A 52 -6.21 -23.09 22.94
N THR A 53 -6.60 -22.18 23.83
CA THR A 53 -6.99 -22.53 25.19
C THR A 53 -8.15 -23.55 25.18
N GLY A 54 -7.94 -24.69 25.83
CA GLY A 54 -8.95 -25.75 25.95
C GLY A 54 -9.10 -26.64 24.72
N ASN A 55 -8.20 -26.54 23.73
CA ASN A 55 -8.14 -27.47 22.60
C ASN A 55 -6.86 -28.33 22.67
N SER A 56 -6.98 -29.63 22.40
CA SER A 56 -5.85 -30.56 22.36
C SER A 56 -5.11 -30.54 21.02
N GLU A 57 -5.76 -30.14 19.92
CA GLU A 57 -5.17 -30.15 18.59
C GLU A 57 -4.70 -28.74 18.17
N PRO A 58 -3.41 -28.55 17.85
CA PRO A 58 -2.91 -27.27 17.36
C PRO A 58 -3.24 -27.06 15.88
N LEU A 59 -3.33 -25.79 15.47
CA LEU A 59 -3.34 -25.43 14.05
C LEU A 59 -1.91 -25.21 13.56
N VAL A 60 -1.55 -25.87 12.46
CA VAL A 60 -0.23 -25.73 11.83
C VAL A 60 -0.34 -24.86 10.58
N GLY A 61 0.55 -23.88 10.46
CA GLY A 61 0.60 -23.02 9.28
C GLY A 61 1.71 -21.99 9.37
N TYR A 62 1.52 -20.87 8.67
CA TYR A 62 2.50 -19.80 8.57
C TYR A 62 1.90 -18.47 9.02
N ILE A 63 2.63 -17.69 9.82
CA ILE A 63 2.24 -16.33 10.22
C ILE A 63 3.19 -15.33 9.55
N LYS A 64 2.64 -14.21 9.08
CA LYS A 64 3.41 -13.07 8.57
C LYS A 64 3.84 -12.19 9.73
N ASP A 65 5.10 -11.75 9.70
CA ASP A 65 5.63 -10.71 10.59
C ASP A 65 5.32 -11.01 12.08
N LEU A 66 5.57 -12.25 12.49
CA LEU A 66 5.53 -12.60 13.91
C LEU A 66 6.64 -11.79 14.59
N ASP A 67 6.25 -10.74 15.30
CA ASP A 67 7.19 -9.86 16.00
C ASP A 67 7.68 -10.61 17.25
N VAL A 68 8.68 -11.45 17.03
CA VAL A 68 9.33 -12.27 18.05
C VAL A 68 10.47 -11.44 18.60
N ALA A 69 10.38 -11.06 19.88
CA ALA A 69 11.50 -10.44 20.57
C ALA A 69 12.72 -11.37 20.57
N LYS A 70 13.92 -10.81 20.73
CA LYS A 70 15.19 -11.57 20.63
C LYS A 70 15.31 -12.72 21.63
N ASP A 71 14.50 -12.72 22.68
CA ASP A 71 14.39 -13.76 23.71
C ASP A 71 13.33 -14.83 23.37
N GLY A 72 12.69 -14.75 22.20
CA GLY A 72 11.60 -15.65 21.80
C GLY A 72 10.21 -15.20 22.28
N THR A 73 10.10 -14.06 22.97
CA THR A 73 8.82 -13.57 23.49
C THR A 73 7.98 -12.98 22.36
N VAL A 74 6.78 -13.50 22.16
CA VAL A 74 5.78 -12.95 21.23
C VAL A 74 4.86 -12.01 22.00
N TYR A 75 4.88 -10.72 21.66
CA TYR A 75 4.01 -9.75 22.32
C TYR A 75 2.58 -9.82 21.77
N GLN A 76 1.62 -10.21 22.62
CA GLN A 76 0.20 -9.93 22.36
C GLN A 76 -0.05 -8.42 22.50
N GLY A 77 -0.03 -7.70 21.37
CA GLY A 77 -0.27 -6.24 21.40
C GLY A 77 -0.70 -5.61 20.08
N GLY A 78 -0.91 -6.40 19.03
CA GLY A 78 -1.35 -5.92 17.72
C GLY A 78 -2.86 -6.00 17.51
N SER A 79 -3.28 -5.90 16.24
CA SER A 79 -4.64 -6.24 15.79
C SER A 79 -5.12 -7.52 16.49
N SER A 80 -6.29 -7.46 17.13
CA SER A 80 -6.96 -8.58 17.82
C SER A 80 -7.28 -9.76 16.91
N ILE A 81 -6.84 -9.71 15.66
CA ILE A 81 -7.04 -10.67 14.58
C ILE A 81 -5.67 -11.08 14.03
N ALA A 82 -5.35 -12.37 14.18
CA ALA A 82 -4.20 -13.05 13.58
C ALA A 82 -4.64 -13.81 12.33
N ARG A 83 -3.73 -13.93 11.36
CA ARG A 83 -3.95 -14.65 10.09
C ARG A 83 -2.93 -15.76 9.95
N LEU A 84 -3.42 -16.94 9.60
CA LEU A 84 -2.62 -18.12 9.31
C LEU A 84 -2.70 -18.41 7.82
N TYR A 85 -1.56 -18.73 7.25
CA TYR A 85 -1.39 -19.01 5.83
C TYR A 85 -0.89 -20.43 5.61
N ASP A 86 -1.10 -20.97 4.42
CA ASP A 86 -0.37 -22.15 3.94
C ASP A 86 1.03 -21.77 3.41
N GLN A 87 1.77 -22.78 2.95
CA GLN A 87 3.12 -22.60 2.39
C GLN A 87 3.17 -21.76 1.09
N ASN A 88 2.04 -21.61 0.41
CA ASN A 88 1.92 -20.80 -0.80
C ASN A 88 1.48 -19.36 -0.48
N GLY A 89 1.25 -19.05 0.81
CA GLY A 89 0.74 -17.75 1.26
C GLY A 89 -0.77 -17.58 1.12
N ASN A 90 -1.53 -18.65 0.90
CA ASN A 90 -2.99 -18.61 0.90
C ASN A 90 -3.52 -18.55 2.33
N LEU A 91 -4.51 -17.70 2.59
CA LEU A 91 -5.14 -17.60 3.92
C LEU A 91 -5.91 -18.87 4.25
N ILE A 92 -5.60 -19.53 5.37
CA ILE A 92 -6.27 -20.74 5.84
C ILE A 92 -7.06 -20.54 7.13
N ALA A 93 -6.68 -19.58 7.96
CA ALA A 93 -7.43 -19.26 9.19
C ALA A 93 -7.27 -17.80 9.62
N VAL A 94 -8.27 -17.33 10.36
CA VAL A 94 -8.29 -16.02 11.02
C VAL A 94 -8.78 -16.24 12.45
N PHE A 95 -8.02 -15.80 13.46
CA PHE A 95 -8.35 -16.06 14.86
C PHE A 95 -7.98 -14.90 15.77
N ASN A 96 -8.53 -14.90 16.98
CA ASN A 96 -8.25 -13.88 17.99
C ASN A 96 -7.12 -14.34 18.93
N TYR A 97 -6.11 -13.49 19.11
CA TYR A 97 -4.98 -13.73 20.02
C TYR A 97 -5.43 -14.02 21.47
N ALA A 98 -6.54 -13.43 21.93
CA ALA A 98 -7.08 -13.68 23.28
C ALA A 98 -7.59 -15.11 23.49
N ARG A 99 -7.74 -15.90 22.41
CA ARG A 99 -8.11 -17.32 22.46
C ARG A 99 -6.91 -18.26 22.28
N VAL A 100 -5.73 -17.70 21.98
CA VAL A 100 -4.48 -18.44 21.80
C VAL A 100 -3.80 -18.56 23.15
N GLU A 101 -3.46 -19.78 23.53
CA GLU A 101 -2.69 -20.06 24.74
C GLU A 101 -1.21 -19.76 24.51
N TYR A 102 -0.64 -20.30 23.42
CA TYR A 102 0.70 -19.97 22.96
C TYR A 102 0.87 -20.27 21.47
N ILE A 103 1.90 -19.66 20.87
CA ILE A 103 2.36 -19.95 19.51
C ILE A 103 3.78 -20.48 19.62
N LYS A 104 4.04 -21.62 18.98
CA LYS A 104 5.35 -22.25 18.95
C LYS A 104 5.89 -22.20 17.53
N ILE A 105 7.08 -21.64 17.36
CA ILE A 105 7.80 -21.67 16.09
C ILE A 105 8.32 -23.09 15.88
N ILE A 106 8.14 -23.61 14.67
CA ILE A 106 8.63 -24.93 14.26
C ILE A 106 9.51 -24.79 13.02
N ILE A 107 10.66 -25.47 13.04
CA ILE A 107 11.67 -25.48 11.97
C ILE A 107 11.41 -26.68 11.06
#